data_AF-A0A1D9G312-F1
#
_entry.id   AF-A0A1D9G312-F1
#
_cell.length_a   1.000
_cell.length_b   1.000
_cell.length_c   1.000
_cell.angle_alpha   90.00
_cell.angle_beta   90.00
_cell.angle_gamma   90.00
#
_symmetry.space_group_name_H-M   'P 1'
#
loop_
_entity.id
_entity.type
_entity.pdbx_description
1 polymer ?
#
loop_
_entity_poly.entity_id
_entity_poly.type
_entity_poly.pdbx_seq_one_letter_code
_entity_poly.pdbx_strand_id
1 'polypeptide(L)'
;MPYVTSIERLARKEGMEEGILQTSRETLLEVLQVRFEDVPRELIETINQIESVSVLKTLLRQGITIASVEEFQGCLDQLLSVEQEQEEG
;
A
#
# COMPACT_ATOMS: atom_id res chain seq x y z
N MET A 1 33.79 -1.08 20.70
CA MET A 1 32.39 -0.87 20.26
C MET A 1 32.38 -1.01 18.75
N PRO A 2 31.53 -1.84 18.14
CA PRO A 2 31.55 -2.03 16.70
C PRO A 2 31.03 -0.76 16.03
N TYR A 3 31.87 -0.15 15.18
CA TYR A 3 31.46 0.97 14.37
C TYR A 3 30.53 0.43 13.29
N VAL A 4 29.21 0.50 13.53
CA VAL A 4 28.23 0.30 12.47
C VAL A 4 28.61 1.29 11.36
N THR A 5 29.09 0.75 10.26
CA THR A 5 29.54 1.52 9.11
C THR A 5 28.35 2.23 8.51
N SER A 6 28.56 3.36 7.82
CA SER A 6 27.46 4.12 7.20
C SER A 6 26.63 3.25 6.25
N ILE A 7 27.24 2.23 5.62
CA ILE A 7 26.57 1.26 4.77
C ILE A 7 25.62 0.35 5.56
N GLU A 8 26.03 -0.19 6.71
CA GLU A 8 25.13 -1.01 7.55
C GLU A 8 23.92 -0.22 8.07
N ARG A 9 24.10 1.08 8.36
CA ARG A 9 22.97 1.96 8.73
C ARG A 9 22.00 2.19 7.56
N LEU A 10 22.52 2.39 6.35
CA LEU A 10 21.70 2.59 5.15
C LEU A 10 20.94 1.31 4.78
N ALA A 11 21.64 0.17 4.70
CA ALA A 11 21.04 -1.12 4.40
C ALA A 11 19.91 -1.50 5.38
N ARG A 12 20.08 -1.18 6.67
CA ARG A 12 19.02 -1.40 7.67
C ARG A 12 17.80 -0.49 7.47
N LYS A 13 18.02 0.75 7.01
CA LYS A 13 16.94 1.70 6.76
C LYS A 13 16.14 1.29 5.52
N GLU A 14 16.83 0.96 4.44
CA GLU A 14 16.21 0.49 3.18
C GLU A 14 15.40 -0.79 3.40
N GLY A 15 15.98 -1.80 4.07
CA GLY A 15 15.25 -3.04 4.36
C GLY A 15 14.04 -2.85 5.29
N MET A 16 14.05 -1.81 6.15
CA MET A 16 12.89 -1.47 6.98
C MET A 16 11.80 -0.77 6.17
N GLU A 17 12.17 0.10 5.22
CA GLU A 17 11.23 0.78 4.33
C GLU A 17 10.53 -0.22 3.39
N GLU A 18 11.27 -1.14 2.77
CA GLU A 18 10.72 -2.22 1.95
C GLU A 18 9.79 -3.14 2.76
N GLY A 19 10.20 -3.50 3.99
CA GLY A 19 9.38 -4.33 4.88
C GLY A 19 8.06 -3.66 5.27
N ILE A 20 8.07 -2.35 5.53
CA ILE A 20 6.84 -1.58 5.81
C ILE A 20 5.92 -1.56 4.60
N LEU A 21 6.47 -1.38 3.40
CA LEU A 21 5.69 -1.37 2.16
C LEU A 21 5.03 -2.72 1.91
N GLN A 22 5.80 -3.81 1.96
CA GLN A 22 5.28 -5.16 1.77
C GLN A 22 4.21 -5.50 2.83
N THR A 23 4.49 -5.25 4.10
CA THR A 23 3.54 -5.53 5.19
C THR A 23 2.23 -4.74 5.00
N SER A 24 2.32 -3.50 4.52
CA SER A 24 1.14 -2.68 4.28
C SER A 24 0.27 -3.23 3.14
N ARG A 25 0.88 -3.76 2.07
CA ARG A 25 0.18 -4.44 0.96
C ARG A 25 -0.48 -5.73 1.45
N GLU A 26 0.26 -6.56 2.16
CA GLU A 26 -0.24 -7.84 2.70
C GLU A 26 -1.43 -7.61 3.65
N THR A 27 -1.30 -6.66 4.57
CA THR A 27 -2.38 -6.31 5.52
C THR A 27 -3.64 -5.81 4.78
N LEU A 28 -3.47 -4.99 3.75
CA LEU A 28 -4.59 -4.49 2.95
C LEU A 28 -5.31 -5.64 2.25
N LEU A 29 -4.57 -6.53 1.60
CA LEU A 29 -5.14 -7.68 0.91
C LEU A 29 -5.86 -8.64 1.86
N GLU A 30 -5.28 -8.89 3.05
CA GLU A 30 -5.90 -9.72 4.07
C GLU A 30 -7.25 -9.14 4.55
N VAL A 31 -7.29 -7.83 4.82
CA VAL A 31 -8.56 -7.16 5.19
C VAL A 31 -9.59 -7.25 4.08
N LEU A 32 -9.19 -7.03 2.82
CA LEU A 32 -10.10 -7.12 1.68
C LEU A 32 -10.63 -8.55 1.50
N GLN A 33 -9.77 -9.57 1.65
CA GLN A 33 -10.18 -10.98 1.61
C GLN A 33 -11.16 -11.33 2.73
N VAL A 34 -10.92 -10.86 3.96
CA VAL A 34 -11.81 -11.14 5.09
C VAL A 34 -13.17 -10.46 4.92
N ARG A 35 -13.20 -9.24 4.37
CA ARG A 35 -14.46 -8.47 4.26
C ARG A 35 -15.28 -8.81 3.03
N PHE A 36 -14.63 -9.08 1.90
CA PHE A 36 -15.30 -9.25 0.62
C PHE A 36 -15.31 -10.69 0.12
N GLU A 37 -14.53 -11.60 0.73
CA GLU A 37 -14.30 -13.01 0.35
C GLU A 37 -13.68 -13.20 -1.05
N ASP A 38 -14.21 -12.50 -2.06
CA ASP A 38 -13.75 -12.53 -3.44
C ASP A 38 -13.13 -11.17 -3.81
N VAL A 39 -11.80 -11.16 -3.94
CA VAL A 39 -11.04 -9.98 -4.34
C VAL A 39 -10.54 -10.18 -5.76
N PRO A 40 -10.96 -9.33 -6.73
CA PRO A 40 -10.55 -9.45 -8.12
C PRO A 40 -9.02 -9.41 -8.27
N ARG A 41 -8.46 -10.29 -9.12
CA ARG A 41 -7.01 -10.31 -9.37
C ARG A 41 -6.49 -8.95 -9.84
N GLU A 42 -7.24 -8.25 -10.68
CA GLU A 42 -6.88 -6.92 -11.16
C GLU A 42 -6.63 -5.95 -10.00
N LEU A 43 -7.48 -5.98 -8.96
CA LEU A 43 -7.31 -5.15 -7.76
C LEU A 43 -6.01 -5.50 -7.00
N ILE A 44 -5.71 -6.79 -6.89
CA ILE A 44 -4.50 -7.27 -6.23
C ILE A 44 -3.26 -6.77 -6.98
N GLU A 45 -3.27 -6.85 -8.31
CA GLU A 45 -2.18 -6.35 -9.15
C GLU A 45 -2.00 -4.84 -9.00
N THR A 46 -3.09 -4.06 -9.00
CA THR A 46 -3.03 -2.61 -8.77
C THR A 46 -2.44 -2.29 -7.40
N ILE A 47 -2.91 -2.94 -6.33
CA ILE A 47 -2.38 -2.74 -4.96
C ILE A 47 -0.88 -3.06 -4.89
N ASN A 48 -0.44 -4.11 -5.58
CA ASN A 48 0.98 -4.50 -5.61
C ASN A 48 1.88 -3.50 -6.36
N GLN A 49 1.32 -2.67 -7.24
CA GLN A 49 2.04 -1.61 -7.94
C GLN A 49 2.19 -0.34 -7.09
N ILE A 50 1.44 -0.19 -6.00
CA ILE A 50 1.49 1.01 -5.14
C ILE A 50 2.76 0.99 -4.30
N GLU A 51 3.68 1.92 -4.56
CA GLU A 51 4.94 2.08 -3.79
C GLU A 51 4.81 3.08 -2.62
N SER A 52 3.64 3.73 -2.50
CA SER A 52 3.32 4.71 -1.46
C SER A 52 2.66 4.07 -0.24
N VAL A 53 3.41 3.96 0.87
CA VAL A 53 2.88 3.47 2.17
C VAL A 53 1.70 4.32 2.67
N SER A 54 1.73 5.63 2.40
CA SER A 54 0.65 6.57 2.71
C SER A 54 -0.65 6.21 2.03
N VAL A 55 -0.59 5.88 0.73
CA VAL A 55 -1.77 5.47 -0.04
C VAL A 55 -2.30 4.14 0.47
N LEU A 56 -1.42 3.14 0.67
CA LEU A 56 -1.82 1.84 1.22
C LEU A 56 -2.52 1.96 2.59
N LYS A 57 -2.04 2.84 3.47
CA LYS A 57 -2.69 3.09 4.77
C LYS A 57 -4.04 3.77 4.63
N THR A 58 -4.19 4.67 3.66
CA THR A 58 -5.48 5.33 3.37
C THR A 58 -6.47 4.32 2.81
N LEU A 59 -6.04 3.52 1.82
CA LEU A 59 -6.81 2.41 1.27
C LEU A 59 -7.18 1.39 2.34
N LEU A 60 -6.31 1.09 3.30
CA LEU A 60 -6.65 0.18 4.40
C LEU A 60 -7.83 0.70 5.22
N ARG A 61 -7.83 2.00 5.57
CA ARG A 61 -8.96 2.61 6.30
C ARG A 61 -10.24 2.58 5.46
N GLN A 62 -10.14 2.85 4.16
CA GLN A 62 -11.28 2.79 3.24
C GLN A 62 -11.79 1.35 3.10
N GLY A 63 -10.89 0.39 2.94
CA GLY A 63 -11.18 -1.04 2.87
C GLY A 63 -11.82 -1.62 4.12
N ILE A 64 -11.74 -0.95 5.29
CA ILE A 64 -12.46 -1.31 6.53
C ILE A 64 -13.83 -0.60 6.65
N THR A 65 -14.00 0.53 5.97
CA THR A 65 -15.21 1.38 6.11
C THR A 65 -16.21 1.13 5.00
N ILE A 66 -15.73 0.93 3.77
CA ILE A 66 -16.53 0.78 2.54
C ILE A 66 -17.35 -0.52 2.57
N ALA A 67 -18.54 -0.51 1.98
CA ALA A 67 -19.48 -1.64 2.04
C ALA A 67 -19.30 -2.66 0.90
N SER A 68 -18.67 -2.29 -0.23
CA SER A 68 -18.50 -3.18 -1.37
C SER A 68 -17.15 -3.03 -2.09
N VAL A 69 -16.80 -4.02 -2.92
CA VAL A 69 -15.56 -4.02 -3.72
C VAL A 69 -15.61 -2.95 -4.81
N GLU A 70 -16.78 -2.70 -5.41
CA GLU A 70 -16.93 -1.69 -6.46
C GLU A 70 -16.69 -0.28 -5.95
N GLU A 71 -17.22 0.05 -4.76
CA GLU A 71 -16.95 1.33 -4.10
C GLU A 71 -15.46 1.49 -3.76
N PHE A 72 -14.81 0.40 -3.35
CA PHE A 72 -13.38 0.39 -3.08
C PHE A 72 -12.56 0.65 -4.35
N GLN A 73 -12.92 0.02 -5.47
CA GLN A 73 -12.29 0.25 -6.77
C GLN A 73 -12.42 1.71 -7.21
N GLY A 74 -13.59 2.32 -7.04
CA GLY A 74 -13.79 3.74 -7.35
C GLY A 74 -12.91 4.66 -6.50
N CYS A 75 -12.75 4.36 -5.20
CA CYS A 75 -11.85 5.12 -4.33
C CYS A 75 -10.38 4.95 -4.71
N LEU A 76 -9.98 3.74 -5.10
CA LEU A 76 -8.63 3.44 -5.58
C LEU A 76 -8.31 4.23 -6.85
N ASP A 77 -9.21 4.22 -7.83
CA ASP A 77 -9.04 4.95 -9.09
C ASP A 77 -8.93 6.46 -8.88
N GLN A 78 -9.75 7.02 -7.99
CA GLN A 78 -9.66 8.43 -7.59
C GLN A 78 -8.32 8.77 -6.93
N LEU A 79 -7.82 7.91 -6.03
CA LEU A 79 -6.53 8.14 -5.36
C LEU A 79 -5.36 8.07 -6.33
N LEU A 80 -5.37 7.12 -7.26
CA LEU A 80 -4.33 6.99 -8.29
C LEU A 80 -4.36 8.16 -9.28
N SER A 81 -5.55 8.68 -9.60
CA SER A 81 -5.70 9.87 -10.44
C SER A 81 -5.11 11.12 -9.79
N VAL A 82 -5.21 11.25 -8.46
CA VAL A 82 -4.70 12.40 -7.69
C VAL A 82 -3.18 12.37 -7.52
N GLU A 83 -2.56 11.20 -7.43
CA GLU A 83 -1.08 11.13 -7.35
C GLU A 83 -0.40 11.56 -8.66
N GLN A 84 -1.04 11.38 -9.83
CA GLN A 84 -0.49 11.85 -11.11
C GLN A 84 -0.43 13.37 -11.23
N GLU A 85 -1.29 14.10 -10.51
CA GLU A 85 -1.31 15.57 -10.53
C GLU A 85 -0.31 16.20 -9.53
N GLN A 86 0.22 15.43 -8.57
CA GLN A 86 1.13 15.96 -7.53
C GLN A 86 2.62 15.92 -7.90
N GLU A 87 3.00 15.28 -9.02
CA GLU A 87 4.39 15.27 -9.52
C GLU A 87 4.74 16.42 -10.51
N GLU A 88 3.78 17.24 -10.95
CA GLU A 88 4.02 18.38 -11.87
C GLU A 88 4.17 19.77 -11.19
N GLY A 89 4.38 19.82 -9.86
CA GLY A 89 4.44 21.07 -9.06
C GLY A 89 5.84 21.55 -8.68
#